data_AF-A0A921TAD1-F1
#
_entry.id   AF-A0A921TAD1-F1
#
_cell.length_a   1.000
_cell.length_b   1.000
_cell.length_c   1.000
_cell.angle_alpha   90.00
_cell.angle_beta   90.00
_cell.angle_gamma   90.00
#
_symmetry.space_group_name_H-M   'P 1'
#
loop_
_entity.id
_entity.type
_entity.pdbx_description
1 polymer ?
#
loop_
_entity_poly.entity_id
_entity_poly.type
_entity_poly.pdbx_seq_one_letter_code
_entity_poly.pdbx_strand_id
1 'polypeptide(L)'
;MNPILFAIPVFLLTIVLEAWWARRRGLAVYDIPDAVTSLHHGVLSQLTGAFTKVATLGIYIAVYDTYRLTEWSMGNAWLWVLALILYDLCYYWAHRMGHEVNILWASHVVHHSSEYYNLSTALRQTSTGALLGWAFYLPLAVLGIPWQMLVIVGLIDLLYQYWVHTELIGRLGVLDRILVTPSNHRVHHGQNDYCIDKNYGGILILWDRLFGTFEDERDGEKIVYGIRKPLKSYSPIWGNLHYYADLWRESVAAQGWRAKVGVWVAPPGGWTDEPIAHFEPATFQRYTRQTPAAMRWYVALQYALLVPLVVHFLGIVKDIPTADALVYAGVIAFTAVALGALLEGLPWGRWLEMLRLLAVGAVFALLPDWFGFQAPVALRAAVLVFAVASVVWLLRRRTALGQVAA
;
A
#
# COMPACT_ATOMS: atom_id res chain seq x y z
N MET A 1 -11.85 -11.28 -15.81
CA MET A 1 -12.30 -10.18 -14.93
C MET A 1 -11.35 -10.05 -13.75
N ASN A 2 -10.98 -8.84 -13.34
CA ASN A 2 -10.06 -8.60 -12.21
C ASN A 2 -10.85 -8.72 -10.88
N PRO A 3 -10.58 -9.72 -10.02
CA PRO A 3 -11.39 -9.96 -8.82
C PRO A 3 -11.31 -8.83 -7.80
N ILE A 4 -10.24 -8.03 -7.82
CA ILE A 4 -10.06 -6.88 -6.93
C ILE A 4 -11.17 -5.82 -7.13
N LEU A 5 -11.77 -5.75 -8.32
CA LEU A 5 -12.87 -4.81 -8.60
C LEU A 5 -14.06 -5.00 -7.67
N PHE A 6 -14.32 -6.24 -7.23
CA PHE A 6 -15.39 -6.55 -6.28
C PHE A 6 -15.00 -6.25 -4.82
N ALA A 7 -13.71 -6.29 -4.51
CA ALA A 7 -13.20 -5.98 -3.17
C ALA A 7 -13.19 -4.48 -2.88
N ILE A 8 -12.95 -3.62 -3.88
CA ILE A 8 -12.84 -2.15 -3.70
C ILE A 8 -14.06 -1.55 -2.98
N PRO A 9 -15.33 -1.78 -3.40
CA PRO A 9 -16.48 -1.24 -2.69
C PRO A 9 -16.59 -1.74 -1.25
N VAL A 10 -16.26 -3.01 -1.01
CA VAL A 10 -16.27 -3.61 0.34
C VAL A 10 -15.24 -2.91 1.21
N PHE A 11 -13.99 -2.78 0.74
CA PHE A 11 -12.91 -2.11 1.48
C PHE A 11 -13.24 -0.66 1.82
N LEU A 12 -13.78 0.10 0.86
CA LEU A 12 -14.15 1.50 1.10
C LEU A 12 -15.30 1.61 2.10
N LEU A 13 -16.31 0.74 2.00
CA LEU A 13 -17.40 0.69 2.95
C LEU A 13 -16.91 0.36 4.36
N THR A 14 -16.09 -0.69 4.51
CA THR A 14 -15.57 -1.10 5.83
C THR A 14 -14.63 -0.07 6.44
N ILE A 15 -13.82 0.65 5.65
CA ILE A 15 -13.03 1.80 6.12
C ILE A 15 -13.93 2.91 6.67
N VAL A 16 -15.01 3.26 5.96
CA VAL A 16 -15.94 4.30 6.43
C VAL A 16 -16.67 3.86 7.70
N LEU A 17 -17.12 2.60 7.76
CA LEU A 17 -17.76 2.03 8.95
C LEU A 17 -16.80 1.99 10.15
N GLU A 18 -15.55 1.61 9.93
CA GLU A 18 -14.51 1.58 10.97
C GLU A 18 -14.25 3.00 11.50
N ALA A 19 -14.04 3.96 10.60
CA ALA A 19 -13.81 5.36 10.97
C ALA A 19 -15.01 5.95 11.73
N TRP A 20 -16.23 5.64 11.30
CA TRP A 20 -17.46 6.05 11.99
C TRP A 20 -17.54 5.46 13.40
N TRP A 21 -17.28 4.16 13.54
CA TRP A 21 -17.34 3.48 14.84
C TRP A 21 -16.24 3.95 15.79
N ALA A 22 -15.00 4.11 15.30
CA ALA A 22 -13.90 4.67 16.08
C ALA A 22 -14.24 6.07 16.60
N ARG A 23 -14.81 6.93 15.74
CA ARG A 23 -15.28 8.26 16.14
C ARG A 23 -16.37 8.20 17.21
N ARG A 24 -17.33 7.28 17.09
CA ARG A 24 -18.39 7.05 18.10
C ARG A 24 -17.84 6.61 19.45
N ARG A 25 -16.71 5.90 19.45
CA ARG A 25 -15.98 5.44 20.65
C ARG A 25 -14.96 6.45 21.18
N GLY A 26 -14.78 7.60 20.51
CA GLY A 26 -13.77 8.59 20.89
C GLY A 26 -12.33 8.15 20.62
N LEU A 27 -12.13 7.18 19.73
CA LEU A 27 -10.82 6.63 19.38
C LEU A 27 -10.21 7.39 18.19
N ALA A 28 -8.98 7.88 18.36
CA ALA A 28 -8.25 8.67 17.35
C ALA A 28 -7.35 7.78 16.46
N VAL A 29 -7.97 6.81 15.79
CA VAL A 29 -7.29 5.81 14.92
C VAL A 29 -7.25 6.22 13.44
N TYR A 30 -7.98 7.27 13.05
CA TYR A 30 -8.03 7.81 11.69
C TYR A 30 -7.62 9.29 11.65
N ASP A 31 -6.77 9.63 10.69
CA ASP A 31 -6.55 10.99 10.20
C ASP A 31 -6.75 11.01 8.68
N ILE A 32 -7.45 12.02 8.17
CA ILE A 32 -7.83 12.09 6.75
C ILE A 32 -6.58 12.15 5.85
N PRO A 33 -5.60 13.05 6.08
CA PRO A 33 -4.34 13.04 5.35
C PRO A 33 -3.67 11.66 5.29
N ASP A 34 -3.48 11.01 6.43
CA ASP A 34 -2.81 9.71 6.47
C ASP A 34 -3.60 8.61 5.74
N ALA A 35 -4.92 8.52 5.97
CA ALA A 35 -5.78 7.53 5.32
C ALA A 35 -5.82 7.72 3.79
N VAL A 36 -5.93 8.97 3.32
CA VAL A 36 -5.88 9.27 1.88
C VAL A 36 -4.51 8.94 1.30
N THR A 37 -3.41 9.20 2.01
CA THR A 37 -2.05 8.79 1.59
C THR A 37 -1.94 7.27 1.49
N SER A 38 -2.47 6.51 2.46
CA SER A 38 -2.54 5.04 2.39
C SER A 38 -3.28 4.58 1.13
N LEU A 39 -4.43 5.19 0.84
CA LEU A 39 -5.23 4.88 -0.34
C LEU A 39 -4.53 5.32 -1.66
N HIS A 40 -3.76 6.41 -1.68
CA HIS A 40 -2.95 6.78 -2.84
C HIS A 40 -1.86 5.73 -3.14
N HIS A 41 -1.17 5.24 -2.11
CA HIS A 41 -0.19 4.16 -2.26
C HIS A 41 -0.83 2.91 -2.86
N GLY A 42 -2.00 2.49 -2.36
CA GLY A 42 -2.77 1.40 -2.93
C GLY A 42 -3.16 1.61 -4.39
N VAL A 43 -3.60 2.81 -4.76
CA VAL A 43 -3.91 3.15 -6.16
C VAL A 43 -2.66 3.04 -7.03
N LEU A 44 -1.53 3.65 -6.64
CA LEU A 44 -0.30 3.58 -7.42
C LEU A 44 0.22 2.14 -7.54
N SER A 45 0.10 1.34 -6.48
CA SER A 45 0.43 -0.09 -6.50
C SER A 45 -0.42 -0.87 -7.51
N GLN A 46 -1.71 -0.57 -7.58
CA GLN A 46 -2.61 -1.19 -8.56
C GLN A 46 -2.31 -0.77 -10.00
N LEU A 47 -1.91 0.49 -10.22
CA LEU A 47 -1.45 0.96 -11.53
C LEU A 47 -0.19 0.21 -11.97
N THR A 48 0.85 0.14 -11.13
CA THR A 48 2.09 -0.57 -11.49
C THR A 48 1.85 -2.08 -11.64
N GLY A 49 1.00 -2.65 -10.78
CA GLY A 49 0.56 -4.03 -10.86
C GLY A 49 -0.14 -4.38 -12.18
N ALA A 50 -0.92 -3.46 -12.76
CA ALA A 50 -1.60 -3.69 -14.03
C ALA A 50 -0.61 -3.97 -15.19
N PHE A 51 0.57 -3.37 -15.16
CA PHE A 51 1.61 -3.55 -16.19
C PHE A 51 2.62 -4.66 -15.86
N THR A 52 2.89 -4.91 -14.57
CA THR A 52 3.95 -5.83 -14.12
C THR A 52 3.48 -7.27 -13.87
N LYS A 53 2.18 -7.46 -13.55
CA LYS A 53 1.63 -8.81 -13.27
C LYS A 53 1.75 -9.77 -14.46
N VAL A 54 1.68 -9.27 -15.69
CA VAL A 54 1.85 -10.11 -16.90
C VAL A 54 3.27 -10.66 -16.96
N ALA A 55 4.28 -9.83 -16.70
CA ALA A 55 5.68 -10.26 -16.73
C ALA A 55 5.98 -11.25 -15.60
N THR A 56 5.60 -10.93 -14.36
CA THR A 56 5.86 -11.80 -13.20
C THR A 56 5.13 -13.15 -13.28
N LEU A 57 3.87 -13.16 -13.74
CA LEU A 57 3.14 -14.39 -14.01
C LEU A 57 3.74 -15.18 -15.17
N GLY A 58 4.19 -14.49 -16.23
CA GLY A 58 4.89 -15.11 -17.36
C GLY A 58 6.17 -15.84 -16.93
N ILE A 59 6.94 -15.26 -16.01
CA ILE A 59 8.12 -15.92 -15.43
C ILE A 59 7.71 -17.18 -14.65
N TYR A 60 6.66 -17.10 -13.82
CA TYR A 60 6.15 -18.26 -13.10
C TYR A 60 5.75 -19.39 -14.05
N ILE A 61 5.01 -19.06 -15.12
CA ILE A 61 4.57 -20.02 -16.15
C ILE A 61 5.78 -20.64 -16.86
N ALA A 62 6.77 -19.84 -17.24
CA ALA A 62 7.98 -20.36 -17.89
C ALA A 62 8.75 -21.34 -16.99
N VAL A 63 8.86 -21.04 -15.70
CA VAL A 63 9.49 -21.93 -14.72
C VAL A 63 8.67 -23.21 -14.54
N TYR A 64 7.34 -23.09 -14.44
CA TYR A 64 6.43 -24.22 -14.35
C TYR A 64 6.54 -25.15 -15.57
N ASP A 65 6.54 -24.58 -16.78
CA ASP A 65 6.57 -25.36 -18.02
C ASP A 65 7.91 -26.09 -18.21
N THR A 66 9.00 -25.49 -17.75
CA THR A 66 10.37 -26.00 -17.94
C THR A 66 10.84 -26.92 -16.81
N TYR A 67 10.50 -26.60 -15.56
CA TYR A 67 11.14 -27.19 -14.37
C TYR A 67 10.19 -27.88 -13.40
N ARG A 68 8.87 -27.95 -13.68
CA ARG A 68 7.96 -28.64 -12.75
C ARG A 68 8.34 -30.10 -12.57
N LEU A 69 8.36 -30.56 -11.31
CA LEU A 69 8.67 -31.93 -10.93
C LEU A 69 7.49 -32.88 -11.15
N THR A 70 6.27 -32.33 -11.17
CA THR A 70 5.05 -33.11 -11.33
C THR A 70 3.94 -32.24 -11.92
N GLU A 71 2.87 -32.88 -12.36
CA GLU A 71 1.68 -32.22 -12.87
C GLU A 71 0.48 -32.59 -12.02
N TRP A 72 -0.17 -31.58 -11.46
CA TRP A 72 -1.30 -31.77 -10.59
C TRP A 72 -2.63 -31.46 -11.26
N SER A 73 -3.66 -32.25 -10.93
CA SER A 73 -5.04 -31.96 -11.35
C SER A 73 -5.67 -30.88 -10.46
N MET A 74 -6.25 -29.84 -11.08
CA MET A 74 -7.02 -28.82 -10.38
C MET A 74 -8.32 -29.33 -9.73
N GLY A 75 -8.77 -30.54 -10.12
CA GLY A 75 -9.91 -31.19 -9.48
C GLY A 75 -9.62 -31.78 -8.10
N ASN A 76 -8.35 -31.84 -7.68
CA ASN A 76 -7.98 -32.36 -6.36
C ASN A 76 -8.20 -31.29 -5.27
N ALA A 77 -9.27 -31.41 -4.49
CA ALA A 77 -9.60 -30.46 -3.42
C ALA A 77 -8.48 -30.31 -2.37
N TRP A 78 -7.76 -31.38 -2.04
CA TRP A 78 -6.67 -31.31 -1.07
C TRP A 78 -5.48 -30.48 -1.53
N LEU A 79 -5.28 -30.42 -2.85
CA LEU A 79 -4.22 -29.61 -3.43
C LEU A 79 -4.45 -28.12 -3.22
N TRP A 80 -5.70 -27.66 -3.19
CA TRP A 80 -6.01 -26.26 -2.92
C TRP A 80 -5.62 -25.85 -1.49
N VAL A 81 -5.88 -26.73 -0.52
CA VAL A 81 -5.46 -26.53 0.87
C VAL A 81 -3.94 -26.52 0.98
N LEU A 82 -3.27 -27.51 0.35
CA LEU A 82 -1.82 -27.56 0.33
C LEU A 82 -1.21 -26.33 -0.34
N ALA A 83 -1.76 -25.90 -1.48
CA ALA A 83 -1.30 -24.73 -2.21
C ALA A 83 -1.45 -23.45 -1.37
N LEU A 84 -2.54 -23.31 -0.61
CA LEU A 84 -2.72 -22.17 0.30
C LEU A 84 -1.68 -22.18 1.43
N ILE A 85 -1.43 -23.32 2.07
CA ILE A 85 -0.42 -23.45 3.13
C ILE A 85 0.98 -23.17 2.60
N LEU A 86 1.33 -23.69 1.42
CA LEU A 86 2.63 -23.46 0.80
C LEU A 86 2.77 -22.00 0.32
N TYR A 87 1.68 -21.39 -0.17
CA TYR A 87 1.66 -19.98 -0.52
C TYR A 87 1.92 -19.09 0.71
N ASP A 88 1.24 -19.37 1.83
CA ASP A 88 1.43 -18.64 3.10
C ASP A 88 2.85 -18.81 3.66
N LEU A 89 3.48 -19.99 3.46
CA LEU A 89 4.90 -20.19 3.76
C LEU A 89 5.82 -19.36 2.85
N CYS A 90 5.55 -19.32 1.55
CA CYS A 90 6.27 -18.45 0.60
C CYS A 90 6.10 -16.98 0.99
N TYR A 91 4.89 -16.58 1.40
CA TYR A 91 4.59 -15.25 1.90
C TYR A 91 5.41 -14.92 3.15
N TYR A 92 5.45 -15.81 4.15
CA TYR A 92 6.27 -15.62 5.36
C TYR A 92 7.72 -15.28 5.02
N TRP A 93 8.36 -16.03 4.11
CA TRP A 93 9.74 -15.76 3.71
C TRP A 93 9.90 -14.48 2.90
N ALA A 94 8.98 -14.21 1.97
CA ALA A 94 8.97 -12.95 1.23
C ALA A 94 8.83 -11.75 2.18
N HIS A 95 7.96 -11.87 3.18
CA HIS A 95 7.66 -10.84 4.15
C HIS A 95 8.81 -10.62 5.12
N ARG A 96 9.36 -11.69 5.71
CA ARG A 96 10.55 -11.65 6.55
C ARG A 96 11.75 -11.01 5.84
N MET A 97 12.05 -11.44 4.61
CA MET A 97 13.13 -10.82 3.83
C MET A 97 12.79 -9.37 3.45
N GLY A 98 11.51 -9.06 3.33
CA GLY A 98 10.98 -7.70 3.25
C GLY A 98 11.33 -6.82 4.45
N HIS A 99 11.63 -7.38 5.61
CA HIS A 99 12.10 -6.61 6.78
C HIS A 99 13.60 -6.75 7.02
N GLU A 100 14.20 -7.90 6.68
CA GLU A 100 15.60 -8.20 6.98
C GLU A 100 16.60 -7.91 5.83
N VAL A 101 16.14 -7.42 4.67
CA VAL A 101 17.02 -7.09 3.52
C VAL A 101 16.65 -5.74 2.91
N ASN A 102 17.60 -4.80 2.85
CA ASN A 102 17.38 -3.40 2.49
C ASN A 102 16.64 -3.18 1.17
N ILE A 103 16.99 -3.88 0.09
CA ILE A 103 16.29 -3.71 -1.20
C ILE A 103 14.83 -4.20 -1.16
N LEU A 104 14.54 -5.21 -0.35
CA LEU A 104 13.20 -5.76 -0.16
C LEU A 104 12.42 -4.89 0.84
N TRP A 105 13.07 -4.39 1.89
CA TRP A 105 12.52 -3.37 2.78
C TRP A 105 12.23 -2.07 2.08
N ALA A 106 13.05 -1.64 1.12
CA ALA A 106 12.71 -0.51 0.25
C ALA A 106 11.37 -0.72 -0.48
N SER A 107 11.05 -1.97 -0.81
CA SER A 107 9.77 -2.35 -1.40
C SER A 107 8.66 -2.63 -0.39
N HIS A 108 8.90 -2.55 0.92
CA HIS A 108 7.91 -2.91 1.93
C HIS A 108 7.66 -1.79 2.98
N VAL A 109 8.67 -0.98 3.29
CA VAL A 109 8.66 0.14 4.25
C VAL A 109 7.48 1.09 4.11
N VAL A 110 6.99 1.31 2.89
CA VAL A 110 5.79 2.11 2.62
C VAL A 110 4.60 1.59 3.43
N HIS A 111 4.42 0.28 3.50
CA HIS A 111 3.34 -0.36 4.24
C HIS A 111 3.36 -0.03 5.74
N HIS A 112 4.55 0.01 6.32
CA HIS A 112 4.78 0.34 7.73
C HIS A 112 4.83 1.85 8.02
N SER A 113 4.87 2.70 6.98
CA SER A 113 5.09 4.14 7.16
C SER A 113 3.90 4.92 7.72
N SER A 114 2.71 4.31 7.85
CA SER A 114 1.56 4.96 8.50
C SER A 114 1.75 4.99 10.01
N GLU A 115 1.47 6.15 10.61
CA GLU A 115 1.52 6.35 12.06
C GLU A 115 0.14 6.15 12.73
N TYR A 116 -0.83 5.71 11.92
CA TYR A 116 -2.19 5.32 12.30
C TYR A 116 -2.42 3.87 11.88
N TYR A 117 -3.14 3.09 12.68
CA TYR A 117 -3.37 1.68 12.37
C TYR A 117 -4.85 1.36 12.25
N ASN A 118 -5.30 1.18 11.02
CA ASN A 118 -6.69 1.00 10.65
C ASN A 118 -6.79 0.33 9.28
N LEU A 119 -8.00 0.05 8.82
CA LEU A 119 -8.24 -0.70 7.58
C LEU A 119 -7.71 0.00 6.31
N SER A 120 -7.46 1.32 6.36
CA SER A 120 -6.81 2.02 5.23
C SER A 120 -5.32 1.69 5.15
N THR A 121 -4.65 1.37 6.27
CA THR A 121 -3.25 0.95 6.34
C THR A 121 -3.01 -0.33 5.54
N ALA A 122 -3.97 -1.26 5.52
CA ALA A 122 -3.93 -2.45 4.65
C ALA A 122 -3.74 -2.10 3.17
N LEU A 123 -4.28 -0.95 2.73
CA LEU A 123 -4.21 -0.48 1.36
C LEU A 123 -2.97 0.37 1.09
N ARG A 124 -2.13 0.67 2.09
CA ARG A 124 -0.84 1.34 1.91
C ARG A 124 0.17 0.37 1.29
N GLN A 125 0.01 0.10 0.01
CA GLN A 125 0.82 -0.88 -0.72
C GLN A 125 1.93 -0.19 -1.53
N THR A 126 3.08 -0.85 -1.61
CA THR A 126 4.20 -0.38 -2.43
C THR A 126 3.91 -0.44 -3.93
N SER A 127 4.52 0.44 -4.71
CA SER A 127 4.55 0.37 -6.17
C SER A 127 5.69 -0.49 -6.72
N THR A 128 6.66 -0.90 -5.88
CA THR A 128 7.89 -1.59 -6.29
C THR A 128 7.95 -3.08 -5.91
N GLY A 129 6.87 -3.65 -5.35
CA GLY A 129 6.84 -5.07 -4.92
C GLY A 129 7.12 -6.07 -6.03
N ALA A 130 6.85 -5.72 -7.29
CA ALA A 130 7.11 -6.57 -8.46
C ALA A 130 8.59 -6.74 -8.81
N LEU A 131 9.52 -6.04 -8.15
CA LEU A 131 10.95 -6.15 -8.44
C LEU A 131 11.50 -7.54 -8.12
N LEU A 132 11.30 -8.01 -6.88
CA LEU A 132 11.91 -9.26 -6.39
C LEU A 132 10.92 -10.19 -5.66
N GLY A 133 9.73 -9.72 -5.27
CA GLY A 133 8.79 -10.51 -4.48
C GLY A 133 8.30 -11.78 -5.20
N TRP A 134 8.23 -11.77 -6.53
CA TRP A 134 7.79 -12.92 -7.34
C TRP A 134 8.72 -14.14 -7.20
N ALA A 135 10.00 -13.93 -6.89
CA ALA A 135 11.00 -14.99 -6.81
C ALA A 135 10.69 -16.01 -5.70
N PHE A 136 10.10 -15.55 -4.60
CA PHE A 136 9.73 -16.39 -3.45
C PHE A 136 8.63 -17.41 -3.75
N TYR A 137 7.87 -17.20 -4.83
CA TYR A 137 6.78 -18.09 -5.23
C TYR A 137 7.19 -19.10 -6.31
N LEU A 138 8.39 -18.98 -6.92
CA LEU A 138 8.89 -19.94 -7.90
C LEU A 138 9.01 -21.38 -7.39
N PRO A 139 9.31 -21.65 -6.10
CA PRO A 139 9.25 -23.02 -5.58
C PRO A 139 7.90 -23.71 -5.84
N LEU A 140 6.79 -22.97 -5.82
CA LEU A 140 5.47 -23.53 -6.13
C LEU A 140 5.35 -23.94 -7.61
N ALA A 141 5.97 -23.21 -8.52
CA ALA A 141 6.03 -23.58 -9.94
C ALA A 141 6.81 -24.88 -10.13
N VAL A 142 7.96 -25.01 -9.46
CA VAL A 142 8.79 -26.24 -9.48
C VAL A 142 8.04 -27.42 -8.86
N LEU A 143 7.25 -27.21 -7.80
CA LEU A 143 6.38 -28.23 -7.22
C LEU A 143 5.18 -28.60 -8.10
N GLY A 144 4.97 -27.90 -9.23
CA GLY A 144 3.89 -28.17 -10.16
C GLY A 144 2.55 -27.53 -9.79
N ILE A 145 2.50 -26.54 -8.90
CA ILE A 145 1.25 -25.83 -8.57
C ILE A 145 0.81 -25.01 -9.80
N PRO A 146 -0.38 -25.29 -10.39
CA PRO A 146 -0.86 -24.56 -11.55
C PRO A 146 -0.99 -23.06 -11.26
N TRP A 147 -0.65 -22.23 -12.24
CA TRP A 147 -0.65 -20.77 -12.06
C TRP A 147 -2.04 -20.21 -11.70
N GLN A 148 -3.12 -20.86 -12.13
CA GLN A 148 -4.49 -20.49 -11.75
C GLN A 148 -4.70 -20.67 -10.25
N MET A 149 -4.18 -21.75 -9.67
CA MET A 149 -4.22 -21.96 -8.22
C MET A 149 -3.43 -20.88 -7.51
N LEU A 150 -2.19 -20.62 -7.95
CA LEU A 150 -1.33 -19.56 -7.40
C LEU A 150 -2.07 -18.22 -7.30
N VAL A 151 -2.74 -17.79 -8.39
CA VAL A 151 -3.48 -16.53 -8.45
C VAL A 151 -4.65 -16.52 -7.47
N ILE A 152 -5.38 -17.62 -7.34
CA ILE A 152 -6.56 -17.71 -6.47
C ILE A 152 -6.16 -17.80 -5.00
N VAL A 153 -5.19 -18.66 -4.63
CA VAL A 153 -4.73 -18.76 -3.24
C VAL A 153 -4.03 -17.49 -2.80
N GLY A 154 -3.28 -16.83 -3.68
CA GLY A 154 -2.70 -15.52 -3.40
C GLY A 154 -3.74 -14.40 -3.24
N LEU A 155 -4.88 -14.49 -3.94
CA LEU A 155 -6.00 -13.59 -3.68
C LEU A 155 -6.64 -13.86 -2.32
N ILE A 156 -6.83 -15.13 -1.93
CA ILE A 156 -7.38 -15.51 -0.62
C ILE A 156 -6.48 -14.95 0.50
N ASP A 157 -5.17 -15.16 0.36
CA ASP A 157 -4.16 -14.64 1.28
C ASP A 157 -4.21 -13.11 1.38
N LEU A 158 -4.18 -12.41 0.25
CA LEU A 158 -4.30 -10.94 0.20
C LEU A 158 -5.59 -10.43 0.88
N LEU A 159 -6.72 -11.08 0.63
CA LEU A 159 -8.00 -10.69 1.23
C LEU A 159 -8.05 -10.99 2.74
N TYR A 160 -7.42 -12.08 3.19
CA TYR A 160 -7.28 -12.36 4.61
C TYR A 160 -6.47 -11.28 5.31
N GLN A 161 -5.36 -10.85 4.73
CA GLN A 161 -4.50 -9.83 5.32
C GLN A 161 -5.14 -8.44 5.42
N TYR A 162 -6.26 -8.18 4.75
CA TYR A 162 -6.95 -6.90 4.87
C TYR A 162 -7.50 -6.65 6.29
N TRP A 163 -8.26 -7.59 6.85
CA TRP A 163 -9.06 -7.34 8.05
C TRP A 163 -8.23 -7.29 9.35
N VAL A 164 -7.00 -7.81 9.32
CA VAL A 164 -6.09 -7.78 10.47
C VAL A 164 -5.57 -6.37 10.79
N HIS A 165 -5.74 -5.41 9.89
CA HIS A 165 -5.30 -4.02 10.08
C HIS A 165 -6.32 -3.20 10.88
N THR A 166 -6.39 -3.40 12.19
CA THR A 166 -7.30 -2.63 13.04
C THR A 166 -6.84 -2.55 14.49
N GLU A 167 -7.04 -1.39 15.12
CA GLU A 167 -6.94 -1.21 16.57
C GLU A 167 -8.23 -1.59 17.32
N LEU A 168 -9.34 -1.81 16.61
CA LEU A 168 -10.66 -1.95 17.23
C LEU A 168 -11.00 -3.36 17.71
N ILE A 169 -10.31 -4.36 17.17
CA ILE A 169 -10.45 -5.76 17.56
C ILE A 169 -9.27 -6.10 18.46
N GLY A 170 -9.55 -6.39 19.73
CA GLY A 170 -8.53 -6.81 20.70
C GLY A 170 -7.99 -8.21 20.42
N ARG A 171 -7.47 -8.86 21.47
CA ARG A 171 -7.04 -10.26 21.40
C ARG A 171 -8.22 -11.20 21.14
N LEU A 172 -8.00 -12.27 20.37
CA LEU A 172 -8.98 -13.30 20.05
C LEU A 172 -8.71 -14.65 20.75
N GLY A 173 -7.75 -14.68 21.67
CA GLY A 173 -7.49 -15.83 22.53
C GLY A 173 -6.80 -16.97 21.76
N VAL A 174 -7.48 -18.10 21.59
CA VAL A 174 -6.89 -19.26 20.90
C VAL A 174 -6.58 -18.96 19.44
N LEU A 175 -7.35 -18.08 18.80
CA LEU A 175 -7.11 -17.70 17.41
C LEU A 175 -5.75 -17.00 17.24
N ASP A 176 -5.30 -16.18 18.19
CA ASP A 176 -3.97 -15.52 18.18
C ASP A 176 -2.79 -16.52 18.22
N ARG A 177 -3.09 -17.80 18.46
CA ARG A 177 -2.10 -18.89 18.50
C ARG A 177 -2.05 -19.72 17.23
N ILE A 178 -3.06 -19.61 16.37
CA ILE A 178 -3.23 -20.42 15.16
C ILE A 178 -3.14 -19.54 13.91
N LEU A 179 -3.85 -18.41 13.94
CA LEU A 179 -3.96 -17.46 12.85
C LEU A 179 -3.22 -16.17 13.20
N VAL A 180 -2.83 -15.43 12.17
CA VAL A 180 -2.45 -14.02 12.30
C VAL A 180 -3.74 -13.25 12.54
N THR A 181 -3.90 -12.68 13.72
CA THR A 181 -5.06 -11.85 14.10
C THR A 181 -4.66 -10.38 14.13
N PRO A 182 -5.61 -9.44 14.33
CA PRO A 182 -5.27 -8.04 14.55
C PRO A 182 -4.26 -7.81 15.67
N SER A 183 -4.28 -8.62 16.73
CA SER A 183 -3.30 -8.51 17.83
C SER A 183 -1.89 -8.83 17.36
N ASN A 184 -1.71 -9.94 16.64
CA ASN A 184 -0.40 -10.31 16.10
C ASN A 184 0.10 -9.26 15.09
N HIS A 185 -0.80 -8.77 14.23
CA HIS A 185 -0.45 -7.83 13.16
C HIS A 185 -0.19 -6.41 13.69
N ARG A 186 -0.82 -6.00 14.81
CA ARG A 186 -0.45 -4.76 15.51
C ARG A 186 1.00 -4.80 16.00
N VAL A 187 1.43 -5.92 16.59
CA VAL A 187 2.83 -6.10 17.01
C VAL A 187 3.74 -5.98 15.79
N HIS A 188 3.41 -6.65 14.69
CA HIS A 188 4.17 -6.57 13.45
C HIS A 188 4.35 -5.14 12.91
N HIS A 189 3.30 -4.33 12.96
CA HIS A 189 3.35 -2.93 12.53
C HIS A 189 3.92 -1.95 13.57
N GLY A 190 4.19 -2.43 14.79
CA GLY A 190 4.69 -1.60 15.87
C GLY A 190 6.15 -1.21 15.67
N GLN A 191 6.49 0.01 16.05
CA GLN A 191 7.86 0.48 16.12
C GLN A 191 8.41 0.48 17.56
N ASN A 192 7.68 -0.07 18.54
CA ASN A 192 8.22 -0.35 19.86
C ASN A 192 9.38 -1.35 19.76
N ASP A 193 10.32 -1.32 20.69
CA ASP A 193 11.52 -2.17 20.61
C ASP A 193 11.20 -3.67 20.54
N TYR A 194 10.16 -4.12 21.25
CA TYR A 194 9.77 -5.53 21.23
C TYR A 194 9.03 -5.94 19.95
N CYS A 195 8.51 -4.97 19.19
CA CYS A 195 7.76 -5.20 17.96
C CYS A 195 8.65 -5.38 16.73
N ILE A 196 9.90 -4.94 16.79
CA ILE A 196 10.82 -4.96 15.64
C ILE A 196 11.09 -6.40 15.21
N ASP A 197 10.92 -6.64 13.92
CA ASP A 197 11.23 -7.91 13.27
C ASP A 197 10.45 -9.11 13.86
N LYS A 198 9.15 -8.89 14.11
CA LYS A 198 8.22 -9.89 14.65
C LYS A 198 7.00 -10.14 13.76
N ASN A 199 6.44 -11.34 13.89
CA ASN A 199 5.12 -11.72 13.36
C ASN A 199 4.95 -11.51 11.84
N TYR A 200 5.76 -12.19 11.03
CA TYR A 200 5.75 -12.08 9.56
C TYR A 200 4.69 -12.91 8.83
N GLY A 201 3.95 -13.80 9.52
CA GLY A 201 2.92 -14.63 8.89
C GLY A 201 1.85 -13.82 8.15
N GLY A 202 1.26 -14.41 7.09
CA GLY A 202 0.13 -13.82 6.38
C GLY A 202 -1.21 -14.26 6.97
N ILE A 203 -1.49 -15.55 6.89
CA ILE A 203 -2.66 -16.21 7.47
C ILE A 203 -2.30 -16.94 8.76
N LEU A 204 -1.25 -17.76 8.75
CA LEU A 204 -0.90 -18.64 9.87
C LEU A 204 0.24 -18.04 10.70
N ILE A 205 0.02 -17.89 12.01
CA ILE A 205 1.09 -17.48 12.94
C ILE A 205 2.08 -18.64 13.23
N LEU A 206 1.79 -19.82 12.69
CA LEU A 206 2.61 -21.02 12.82
C LEU A 206 4.07 -20.77 12.41
N TRP A 207 4.29 -20.08 11.30
CA TRP A 207 5.64 -19.85 10.76
C TRP A 207 6.49 -19.05 11.73
N ASP A 208 5.93 -18.01 12.33
CA ASP A 208 6.63 -17.21 13.35
C ASP A 208 7.05 -18.02 14.57
N ARG A 209 6.21 -18.99 14.97
CA ARG A 209 6.54 -19.89 16.08
C ARG A 209 7.64 -20.88 15.70
N LEU A 210 7.58 -21.43 14.48
CA LEU A 210 8.57 -22.40 13.98
C LEU A 210 9.93 -21.76 13.76
N PHE A 211 9.98 -20.52 13.27
CA PHE A 211 11.21 -19.81 12.89
C PHE A 211 11.66 -18.77 13.92
N GLY A 212 11.01 -18.72 15.09
CA GLY A 212 11.45 -17.92 16.24
C GLY A 212 11.22 -16.40 16.13
N THR A 213 10.27 -15.97 15.32
CA THR A 213 9.92 -14.55 15.09
C THR A 213 8.59 -14.15 15.75
N PHE A 214 7.96 -15.06 16.49
CA PHE A 214 6.72 -14.78 17.22
C PHE A 214 6.97 -13.85 18.41
N GLU A 215 6.13 -12.84 18.56
CA GLU A 215 6.00 -12.02 19.76
C GLU A 215 4.52 -11.74 20.03
N ASP A 216 4.11 -11.88 21.30
CA ASP A 216 2.74 -11.58 21.70
C ASP A 216 2.57 -10.07 21.96
N GLU A 217 1.36 -9.56 21.75
CA GLU A 217 1.04 -8.18 22.17
C GLU A 217 1.23 -8.09 23.69
N ARG A 218 1.77 -6.98 24.21
CA ARG A 218 2.03 -6.82 25.65
C ARG A 218 0.92 -6.02 26.29
N ASP A 219 0.37 -6.52 27.39
CA ASP A 219 -0.64 -5.78 28.14
C ASP A 219 0.02 -4.58 28.84
N GLY A 220 -0.63 -3.42 28.77
CA GLY A 220 -0.15 -2.19 29.41
C GLY A 220 0.91 -1.41 28.62
N GLU A 221 1.42 -1.95 27.51
CA GLU A 221 2.31 -1.22 26.61
C GLU A 221 1.56 -0.83 25.33
N LYS A 222 1.35 0.47 25.12
CA LYS A 222 0.68 0.95 23.91
C LYS A 222 1.64 0.84 22.72
N ILE A 223 1.20 0.14 21.68
CA ILE A 223 1.94 0.07 20.42
C ILE A 223 1.88 1.44 19.72
N VAL A 224 3.05 1.90 19.28
CA VAL A 224 3.21 3.07 18.43
C VAL A 224 3.53 2.58 17.02
N TYR A 225 2.89 3.18 16.02
CA TYR A 225 3.01 2.79 14.61
C TYR A 225 3.86 3.78 13.82
N GLY A 226 4.34 3.35 12.67
CA GLY A 226 5.24 4.09 11.80
C GLY A 226 6.57 3.35 11.66
N ILE A 227 7.58 4.07 11.17
CA ILE A 227 8.93 3.55 10.99
C ILE A 227 9.91 4.35 11.85
N ARG A 228 10.97 3.70 12.35
CA ARG A 228 12.00 4.26 13.25
C ARG A 228 12.58 5.59 12.76
N LYS A 229 12.70 5.74 11.44
CA LYS A 229 13.04 6.99 10.76
C LYS A 229 11.78 7.51 10.04
N PRO A 230 10.96 8.37 10.67
CA PRO A 230 9.65 8.71 10.15
C PRO A 230 9.70 9.34 8.75
N LEU A 231 8.77 8.94 7.89
CA LEU A 231 8.68 9.42 6.50
C LEU A 231 8.47 10.94 6.42
N LYS A 232 7.67 11.50 7.35
CA LYS A 232 7.30 12.92 7.42
C LYS A 232 6.83 13.51 6.09
N SER A 233 5.99 12.77 5.35
CA SER A 233 5.43 13.21 4.08
C SER A 233 4.13 12.47 3.76
N TYR A 234 3.23 13.18 3.07
CA TYR A 234 2.01 12.66 2.45
C TYR A 234 2.15 12.43 0.93
N SER A 235 3.34 12.65 0.37
CA SER A 235 3.60 12.46 -1.06
C SER A 235 3.62 10.97 -1.43
N PRO A 236 2.72 10.51 -2.32
CA PRO A 236 2.65 9.10 -2.68
C PRO A 236 3.84 8.64 -3.54
N ILE A 237 4.54 9.58 -4.19
CA ILE A 237 5.77 9.32 -4.94
C ILE A 237 6.96 9.23 -3.98
N TRP A 238 7.11 10.20 -3.08
CA TRP A 238 8.23 10.20 -2.15
C TRP A 238 8.15 9.02 -1.19
N GLY A 239 6.96 8.65 -0.72
CA GLY A 239 6.79 7.44 0.09
C GLY A 239 7.38 6.20 -0.59
N ASN A 240 7.18 6.01 -1.89
CA ASN A 240 7.75 4.87 -2.64
C ASN A 240 9.27 4.98 -2.90
N LEU A 241 9.86 6.17 -2.85
CA LEU A 241 11.24 6.40 -3.31
C LEU A 241 12.23 6.74 -2.19
N HIS A 242 11.75 7.21 -1.02
CA HIS A 242 12.60 7.76 0.03
C HIS A 242 13.68 6.77 0.48
N TYR A 243 13.32 5.51 0.74
CA TYR A 243 14.27 4.51 1.22
C TYR A 243 15.27 4.10 0.13
N TYR A 244 14.83 3.98 -1.14
CA TYR A 244 15.75 3.78 -2.26
C TYR A 244 16.75 4.94 -2.40
N ALA A 245 16.30 6.17 -2.18
CA ALA A 245 17.17 7.34 -2.20
C ALA A 245 18.17 7.34 -1.04
N ASP A 246 17.77 6.85 0.14
CA ASP A 246 18.65 6.67 1.30
C ASP A 246 19.74 5.63 0.99
N LEU A 247 19.35 4.43 0.53
CA LEU A 247 20.28 3.38 0.12
C LEU A 247 21.23 3.82 -0.99
N TRP A 248 20.74 4.60 -1.96
CA TRP A 248 21.58 5.15 -3.02
C TRP A 248 22.66 6.08 -2.46
N ARG A 249 22.28 7.00 -1.55
CA ARG A 249 23.26 7.93 -0.94
C ARG A 249 24.28 7.18 -0.09
N GLU A 250 23.85 6.20 0.70
CA GLU A 250 24.74 5.35 1.50
C GLU A 250 25.69 4.53 0.61
N SER A 251 25.17 3.91 -0.45
CA SER A 251 25.96 3.18 -1.45
C SER A 251 27.00 4.07 -2.14
N VAL A 252 26.65 5.32 -2.49
CA VAL A 252 27.60 6.27 -3.09
C VAL A 252 28.68 6.68 -2.08
N ALA A 253 28.34 6.88 -0.81
CA ALA A 253 29.30 7.23 0.25
C ALA A 253 30.23 6.07 0.64
N ALA A 254 29.79 4.82 0.50
CA ALA A 254 30.56 3.64 0.86
C ALA A 254 31.85 3.50 0.03
N GLN A 255 32.93 3.07 0.68
CA GLN A 255 34.25 2.90 0.06
C GLN A 255 34.41 1.48 -0.51
N GLY A 256 34.72 1.37 -1.80
CA GLY A 256 34.91 0.09 -2.50
C GLY A 256 33.62 -0.60 -2.95
N TRP A 257 33.65 -1.24 -4.12
CA TRP A 257 32.45 -1.77 -4.79
C TRP A 257 31.66 -2.80 -3.98
N ARG A 258 32.34 -3.61 -3.15
CA ARG A 258 31.68 -4.59 -2.27
C ARG A 258 30.79 -3.93 -1.23
N ALA A 259 31.27 -2.86 -0.60
CA ALA A 259 30.49 -2.11 0.38
C ALA A 259 29.30 -1.40 -0.30
N LYS A 260 29.50 -0.87 -1.51
CA LYS A 260 28.42 -0.25 -2.31
C LYS A 260 27.27 -1.24 -2.57
N VAL A 261 27.59 -2.45 -3.03
CA VAL A 261 26.60 -3.52 -3.23
C VAL A 261 26.02 -4.00 -1.89
N GLY A 262 26.87 -4.11 -0.86
CA GLY A 262 26.50 -4.54 0.49
C GLY A 262 25.36 -3.72 1.10
N VAL A 263 25.33 -2.40 0.88
CA VAL A 263 24.23 -1.52 1.34
C VAL A 263 22.86 -2.04 0.91
N TRP A 264 22.72 -2.58 -0.30
CA TRP A 264 21.43 -3.02 -0.84
C TRP A 264 20.96 -4.37 -0.29
N VAL A 265 21.89 -5.22 0.14
CA VAL A 265 21.60 -6.59 0.59
C VAL A 265 21.76 -6.78 2.10
N ALA A 266 22.27 -5.78 2.81
CA ALA A 266 22.32 -5.77 4.26
C ALA A 266 20.92 -5.62 4.87
N PRO A 267 20.71 -6.08 6.11
CA PRO A 267 19.54 -5.69 6.90
C PRO A 267 19.45 -4.18 7.09
N PRO A 268 18.26 -3.65 7.37
CA PRO A 268 18.10 -2.28 7.84
C PRO A 268 18.98 -2.02 9.07
N GLY A 269 19.78 -0.95 9.03
CA GLY A 269 20.81 -0.68 10.04
C GLY A 269 22.21 -1.21 9.68
N GLY A 270 22.35 -1.98 8.60
CA GLY A 270 23.64 -2.46 8.11
C GLY A 270 24.18 -3.69 8.84
N TRP A 271 25.38 -4.14 8.46
CA TRP A 271 26.07 -5.26 9.13
C TRP A 271 26.80 -4.71 10.35
N THR A 272 26.06 -4.39 11.40
CA THR A 272 26.60 -3.83 12.63
C THR A 272 26.17 -4.68 13.82
N ASP A 273 27.07 -4.85 14.78
CA ASP A 273 26.75 -5.41 16.10
C ASP A 273 26.27 -4.31 17.07
N GLU A 274 26.07 -3.08 16.57
CA GLU A 274 25.58 -1.98 17.37
C GLU A 274 24.10 -2.22 17.71
N PRO A 275 23.72 -2.07 18.99
CA PRO A 275 22.32 -2.24 19.37
C PRO A 275 21.47 -1.15 18.71
N ILE A 276 20.28 -1.54 18.23
CA ILE A 276 19.28 -0.59 17.75
C ILE A 276 18.98 0.39 18.88
N ALA A 277 19.04 1.69 18.58
CA ALA A 277 18.76 2.73 19.56
C ALA A 277 17.37 2.52 20.19
N HIS A 278 17.32 2.57 21.52
CA HIS A 278 16.08 2.46 22.27
C HIS A 278 15.08 3.53 21.84
N PHE A 279 13.84 3.13 21.61
CA PHE A 279 12.74 4.05 21.32
C PHE A 279 11.86 4.21 22.53
N GLU A 280 11.70 5.47 22.93
CA GLU A 280 10.82 5.88 24.02
C GLU A 280 9.44 6.26 23.45
N PRO A 281 8.42 5.39 23.56
CA PRO A 281 7.09 5.62 22.97
C PRO A 281 6.44 6.90 23.48
N ALA A 282 6.73 7.32 24.72
CA ALA A 282 6.16 8.53 25.31
C ALA A 282 6.60 9.82 24.60
N THR A 283 7.73 9.80 23.89
CA THR A 283 8.25 10.98 23.16
C THR A 283 7.73 11.08 21.73
N PHE A 284 7.07 10.03 21.23
CA PHE A 284 6.63 9.98 19.85
C PHE A 284 5.54 11.00 19.55
N GLN A 285 5.73 11.77 18.48
CA GLN A 285 4.74 12.68 17.94
C GLN A 285 4.45 12.33 16.49
N ARG A 286 3.16 12.13 16.20
CA ARG A 286 2.71 11.89 14.84
C ARG A 286 3.05 13.08 13.93
N TYR A 287 3.51 12.81 12.73
CA TYR A 287 3.60 13.78 11.66
C TYR A 287 2.20 14.33 11.35
N THR A 288 2.03 15.62 11.64
CA THR A 288 0.83 16.34 11.26
C THR A 288 1.21 17.65 10.59
N ARG A 289 0.92 17.78 9.29
CA ARG A 289 0.79 19.12 8.71
C ARG A 289 -0.47 19.78 9.25
N GLN A 290 -0.40 21.08 9.53
CA GLN A 290 -1.55 21.92 9.89
C GLN A 290 -2.48 22.18 8.69
N THR A 291 -2.84 21.12 7.95
CA THR A 291 -3.72 21.19 6.78
C THR A 291 -5.13 21.53 7.27
N PRO A 292 -5.72 22.67 6.86
CA PRO A 292 -7.03 23.10 7.35
C PRO A 292 -8.10 22.05 7.09
N ALA A 293 -9.06 21.91 8.01
CA ALA A 293 -10.13 20.90 7.91
C ALA A 293 -10.87 20.93 6.56
N ALA A 294 -11.12 22.13 6.02
CA ALA A 294 -11.76 22.29 4.71
C ALA A 294 -10.94 21.71 3.55
N MET A 295 -9.60 21.80 3.63
CA MET A 295 -8.71 21.18 2.62
C MET A 295 -8.71 19.65 2.77
N ARG A 296 -8.70 19.13 4.00
CA ARG A 296 -8.80 17.69 4.27
C ARG A 296 -10.07 17.10 3.65
N TRP A 297 -11.22 17.73 3.87
CA TRP A 297 -12.50 17.29 3.30
C TRP A 297 -12.58 17.48 1.79
N TYR A 298 -12.00 18.56 1.26
CA TYR A 298 -11.88 18.75 -0.19
C TYR A 298 -11.11 17.61 -0.85
N VAL A 299 -9.95 17.25 -0.31
CA VAL A 299 -9.13 16.13 -0.82
C VAL A 299 -9.89 14.80 -0.69
N ALA A 300 -10.56 14.55 0.43
CA ALA A 300 -11.38 13.34 0.59
C ALA A 300 -12.50 13.25 -0.48
N LEU A 301 -13.16 14.37 -0.79
CA LEU A 301 -14.17 14.42 -1.85
C LEU A 301 -13.57 14.19 -3.24
N GLN A 302 -12.44 14.82 -3.57
CA GLN A 302 -11.74 14.58 -4.85
C GLN A 302 -11.27 13.13 -4.96
N TYR A 303 -10.81 12.52 -3.87
CA TYR A 303 -10.42 11.12 -3.84
C TYR A 303 -11.62 10.20 -4.09
N ALA A 304 -12.78 10.50 -3.52
CA ALA A 304 -14.01 9.75 -3.80
C ALA A 304 -14.37 9.74 -5.29
N LEU A 305 -14.06 10.83 -6.02
CA LEU A 305 -14.23 10.90 -7.48
C LEU A 305 -13.11 10.18 -8.25
N LEU A 306 -11.93 10.03 -7.67
CA LEU A 306 -10.84 9.22 -8.23
C LEU A 306 -11.17 7.72 -8.23
N VAL A 307 -11.91 7.24 -7.23
CA VAL A 307 -12.23 5.81 -7.10
C VAL A 307 -12.92 5.22 -8.35
N PRO A 308 -14.01 5.82 -8.90
CA PRO A 308 -14.61 5.33 -10.14
C PRO A 308 -13.65 5.29 -11.33
N LEU A 309 -12.74 6.27 -11.44
CA LEU A 309 -11.72 6.31 -12.50
C LEU A 309 -10.75 5.12 -12.38
N VAL A 310 -10.34 4.78 -11.15
CA VAL A 310 -9.46 3.64 -10.87
C VAL A 310 -10.18 2.32 -11.16
N VAL A 311 -11.43 2.17 -10.70
CA VAL A 311 -12.24 0.97 -10.95
C VAL A 311 -12.44 0.76 -12.46
N HIS A 312 -12.77 1.82 -13.19
CA HIS A 312 -12.91 1.76 -14.64
C HIS A 312 -11.60 1.36 -15.32
N PHE A 313 -10.49 2.05 -15.01
CA PHE A 313 -9.17 1.71 -15.54
C PHE A 313 -8.82 0.23 -15.32
N LEU A 314 -8.93 -0.27 -14.08
CA LEU A 314 -8.63 -1.67 -13.76
C LEU A 314 -9.57 -2.67 -14.44
N GLY A 315 -10.77 -2.23 -14.85
CA GLY A 315 -11.73 -2.99 -15.61
C GLY A 315 -11.35 -3.15 -17.08
N ILE A 316 -10.76 -2.11 -17.69
CA ILE A 316 -10.54 -2.05 -19.14
C ILE A 316 -9.06 -2.11 -19.57
N VAL A 317 -8.10 -2.05 -18.64
CA VAL A 317 -6.66 -1.92 -18.95
C VAL A 317 -6.13 -3.02 -19.88
N LYS A 318 -6.79 -4.19 -19.91
CA LYS A 318 -6.43 -5.31 -20.79
C LYS A 318 -7.03 -5.23 -22.19
N ASP A 319 -8.04 -4.37 -22.35
CA ASP A 319 -8.90 -4.29 -23.54
C ASP A 319 -8.59 -3.04 -24.38
N ILE A 320 -7.73 -2.14 -23.88
CA ILE A 320 -7.31 -0.92 -24.58
C ILE A 320 -5.82 -0.99 -24.99
N PRO A 321 -5.40 -0.22 -26.01
CA PRO A 321 -3.98 -0.12 -26.38
C PRO A 321 -3.10 0.29 -25.20
N THR A 322 -1.88 -0.25 -25.14
CA THR A 322 -0.92 0.06 -24.06
C THR A 322 -0.64 1.55 -23.92
N ALA A 323 -0.60 2.29 -25.03
CA ALA A 323 -0.42 3.75 -25.01
C ALA A 323 -1.56 4.45 -24.27
N ASP A 324 -2.81 4.07 -24.54
CA ASP A 324 -4.00 4.63 -23.89
C ASP A 324 -4.03 4.25 -22.41
N ALA A 325 -3.69 3.00 -22.07
CA ALA A 325 -3.54 2.55 -20.70
C ALA A 325 -2.50 3.37 -19.92
N LEU A 326 -1.35 3.69 -20.53
CA LEU A 326 -0.31 4.53 -19.91
C LEU A 326 -0.79 5.97 -19.69
N VAL A 327 -1.51 6.55 -20.65
CA VAL A 327 -2.10 7.90 -20.50
C VAL A 327 -3.12 7.89 -19.35
N TYR A 328 -4.01 6.90 -19.29
CA TYR A 328 -5.02 6.80 -18.24
C TYR A 328 -4.37 6.60 -16.85
N ALA A 329 -3.41 5.69 -16.74
CA ALA A 329 -2.63 5.51 -15.51
C ALA A 329 -1.92 6.81 -15.11
N GLY A 330 -1.37 7.56 -16.07
CA GLY A 330 -0.77 8.88 -15.86
C GLY A 330 -1.75 9.89 -15.28
N VAL A 331 -2.99 9.94 -15.77
CA VAL A 331 -4.05 10.83 -15.22
C VAL A 331 -4.39 10.47 -13.77
N ILE A 332 -4.49 9.18 -13.45
CA ILE A 332 -4.77 8.70 -12.09
C ILE A 332 -3.61 9.05 -11.15
N ALA A 333 -2.37 8.76 -11.56
CA ALA A 333 -1.17 9.06 -10.78
C ALA A 333 -1.00 10.57 -10.57
N PHE A 334 -1.22 11.37 -11.62
CA PHE A 334 -1.19 12.83 -11.54
C PHE A 334 -2.23 13.37 -10.55
N THR A 335 -3.43 12.76 -10.52
CA THR A 335 -4.46 13.10 -9.53
C THR A 335 -4.01 12.79 -8.11
N ALA A 336 -3.46 11.60 -7.86
CA ALA A 336 -2.94 11.23 -6.55
C ALA A 336 -1.82 12.19 -6.07
N VAL A 337 -0.93 12.60 -6.96
CA VAL A 337 0.15 13.56 -6.66
C VAL A 337 -0.40 14.95 -6.34
N ALA A 338 -1.36 15.46 -7.11
CA ALA A 338 -1.98 16.77 -6.85
C ALA A 338 -2.68 16.80 -5.49
N LEU A 339 -3.44 15.76 -5.17
CA LEU A 339 -4.12 15.63 -3.87
C LEU A 339 -3.13 15.47 -2.72
N GLY A 340 -2.07 14.67 -2.88
CA GLY A 340 -0.99 14.55 -1.90
C GLY A 340 -0.27 15.88 -1.65
N ALA A 341 -0.02 16.67 -2.70
CA ALA A 341 0.61 17.98 -2.57
C ALA A 341 -0.24 19.00 -1.80
N LEU A 342 -1.57 18.93 -1.93
CA LEU A 342 -2.49 19.73 -1.11
C LEU A 342 -2.45 19.33 0.36
N LEU A 343 -2.41 18.02 0.65
CA LEU A 343 -2.30 17.50 2.02
C LEU A 343 -0.97 17.87 2.67
N GLU A 344 0.11 17.86 1.89
CA GLU A 344 1.46 18.27 2.30
C GLU A 344 1.58 19.80 2.50
N GLY A 345 0.62 20.57 1.98
CA GLY A 345 0.60 22.03 2.06
C GLY A 345 1.65 22.69 1.16
N LEU A 346 2.04 22.05 0.05
CA LEU A 346 3.07 22.58 -0.85
C LEU A 346 2.56 23.84 -1.58
N PRO A 347 3.38 24.90 -1.71
CA PRO A 347 2.97 26.16 -2.35
C PRO A 347 2.46 25.99 -3.78
N TRP A 348 2.99 25.01 -4.51
CA TRP A 348 2.60 24.67 -5.87
C TRP A 348 1.41 23.70 -5.94
N GLY A 349 1.03 23.03 -4.84
CA GLY A 349 -0.02 22.00 -4.83
C GLY A 349 -1.36 22.52 -5.33
N ARG A 350 -1.72 23.75 -4.94
CA ARG A 350 -2.95 24.41 -5.43
C ARG A 350 -2.94 24.63 -6.95
N TRP A 351 -1.79 24.98 -7.51
CA TRP A 351 -1.66 25.26 -8.94
C TRP A 351 -1.72 23.96 -9.73
N LEU A 352 -1.09 22.91 -9.20
CA LEU A 352 -1.19 21.57 -9.75
C LEU A 352 -2.63 21.06 -9.75
N GLU A 353 -3.36 21.27 -8.65
CA GLU A 353 -4.76 20.88 -8.56
C GLU A 353 -5.66 21.66 -9.53
N MET A 354 -5.48 22.97 -9.65
CA MET A 354 -6.23 23.76 -10.63
C MET A 354 -5.93 23.31 -12.07
N LEU A 355 -4.66 23.03 -12.38
CA LEU A 355 -4.27 22.46 -13.67
C LEU A 355 -4.94 21.11 -13.91
N ARG A 356 -4.95 20.22 -12.90
CA ARG A 356 -5.63 18.92 -12.98
C ARG A 356 -7.12 19.05 -13.22
N LEU A 357 -7.81 19.90 -12.47
CA LEU A 357 -9.25 20.13 -12.63
C LEU A 357 -9.58 20.66 -14.02
N LEU A 358 -8.78 21.61 -14.53
CA LEU A 358 -8.98 22.16 -15.87
C LEU A 358 -8.64 21.14 -16.95
N ALA A 359 -7.53 20.42 -16.85
CA ALA A 359 -7.13 19.44 -17.86
C ALA A 359 -8.06 18.21 -17.84
N VAL A 360 -8.10 17.47 -16.73
CA VAL A 360 -8.85 16.21 -16.63
C VAL A 360 -10.36 16.47 -16.66
N GLY A 361 -10.82 17.47 -15.92
CA GLY A 361 -12.24 17.82 -15.85
C GLY A 361 -12.78 18.35 -17.17
N ALA A 362 -12.04 19.20 -17.90
CA ALA A 362 -12.48 19.67 -19.21
C ALA A 362 -12.40 18.57 -20.26
N VAL A 363 -11.34 17.76 -20.30
CA VAL A 363 -11.23 16.64 -21.25
C VAL A 363 -12.39 15.66 -21.05
N PHE A 364 -12.69 15.27 -19.81
CA PHE A 364 -13.83 14.38 -19.51
C PHE A 364 -15.17 14.99 -19.90
N ALA A 365 -15.35 16.31 -19.72
CA ALA A 365 -16.59 16.98 -20.05
C ALA A 365 -16.80 17.19 -21.56
N LEU A 366 -15.72 17.52 -22.28
CA LEU A 366 -15.76 17.88 -23.69
C LEU A 366 -15.75 16.66 -24.61
N LEU A 367 -15.06 15.58 -24.22
CA LEU A 367 -15.04 14.36 -25.01
C LEU A 367 -16.26 13.48 -24.68
N PRO A 368 -16.95 12.91 -25.69
CA PRO A 368 -18.05 11.99 -25.47
C PRO A 368 -17.59 10.61 -25.01
N ASP A 369 -16.33 10.26 -25.28
CA ASP A 369 -15.72 8.99 -24.94
C ASP A 369 -14.57 9.21 -23.95
N TRP A 370 -14.57 8.45 -22.86
CA TRP A 370 -13.48 8.38 -21.90
C TRP A 370 -12.95 6.95 -21.85
N PHE A 371 -12.00 6.63 -22.73
CA PHE A 371 -11.42 5.29 -22.84
C PHE A 371 -12.48 4.19 -23.01
N GLY A 372 -13.44 4.39 -23.92
CA GLY A 372 -14.56 3.48 -24.16
C GLY A 372 -15.79 3.72 -23.28
N PHE A 373 -15.71 4.60 -22.27
CA PHE A 373 -16.88 4.99 -21.47
C PHE A 373 -17.61 6.20 -22.08
N GLN A 374 -18.81 5.96 -22.59
CA GLN A 374 -19.69 7.01 -23.10
C GLN A 374 -20.48 7.68 -21.97
N ALA A 375 -19.89 8.71 -21.37
CA ALA A 375 -20.49 9.40 -20.23
C ALA A 375 -21.76 10.19 -20.63
N PRO A 376 -22.90 10.02 -19.92
CA PRO A 376 -24.10 10.82 -20.15
C PRO A 376 -23.81 12.32 -20.08
N VAL A 377 -24.48 13.13 -20.91
CA VAL A 377 -24.30 14.59 -20.96
C VAL A 377 -24.45 15.23 -19.57
N ALA A 378 -25.43 14.76 -18.78
CA ALA A 378 -25.65 15.25 -17.41
C ALA A 378 -24.45 15.00 -16.49
N LEU A 379 -23.80 13.84 -16.58
CA LEU A 379 -22.61 13.52 -15.80
C LEU A 379 -21.42 14.39 -16.22
N ARG A 380 -21.20 14.54 -17.53
CA ARG A 380 -20.14 15.41 -18.08
C ARG A 380 -20.31 16.86 -17.64
N ALA A 381 -21.53 17.39 -17.71
CA ALA A 381 -21.85 18.74 -17.25
C ALA A 381 -21.64 18.88 -15.73
N ALA A 382 -22.06 17.90 -14.93
CA ALA A 382 -21.87 17.91 -13.48
C ALA A 382 -20.39 17.92 -13.09
N VAL A 383 -19.55 17.09 -13.73
CA VAL A 383 -18.09 17.06 -13.50
C VAL A 383 -17.45 18.40 -13.89
N LEU A 384 -17.88 19.02 -15.00
CA LEU A 384 -17.38 20.34 -15.40
C LEU A 384 -17.72 21.43 -14.39
N VAL A 385 -18.99 21.49 -13.97
CA VAL A 385 -19.45 22.45 -12.96
C VAL A 385 -18.68 22.26 -11.66
N PHE A 386 -18.51 21.01 -11.21
CA PHE A 386 -17.74 20.70 -10.02
C PHE A 386 -16.26 21.08 -10.14
N ALA A 387 -15.65 20.86 -11.30
CA ALA A 387 -14.26 21.26 -11.57
C ALA A 387 -14.10 22.78 -11.53
N VAL A 388 -14.97 23.53 -12.20
CA VAL A 388 -14.95 25.01 -12.18
C VAL A 388 -15.20 25.55 -10.76
N ALA A 389 -16.18 25.00 -10.05
CA ALA A 389 -16.46 25.40 -8.67
C ALA A 389 -15.25 25.13 -7.74
N SER A 390 -14.56 24.01 -7.94
CA SER A 390 -13.34 23.67 -7.21
C SER A 390 -12.20 24.65 -7.49
N VAL A 391 -11.98 25.04 -8.75
CA VAL A 391 -11.00 26.06 -9.13
C VAL A 391 -11.32 27.41 -8.47
N VAL A 392 -12.57 27.87 -8.55
CA VAL A 392 -13.02 29.12 -7.91
C VAL A 392 -12.81 29.07 -6.40
N TRP A 393 -13.12 27.95 -5.76
CA TRP A 393 -12.92 27.77 -4.33
C TRP A 393 -11.43 27.81 -3.93
N LEU A 394 -10.55 27.16 -4.69
CA LEU A 394 -9.10 27.18 -4.47
C LEU A 394 -8.52 28.59 -4.63
N LEU A 395 -8.97 29.36 -5.63
CA LEU A 395 -8.55 30.74 -5.87
C LEU A 395 -8.89 31.66 -4.68
N ARG A 396 -10.04 31.44 -4.03
CA ARG A 396 -10.50 32.25 -2.90
C ARG A 396 -9.75 31.99 -1.58
N ARG A 397 -9.06 30.86 -1.43
CA ARG A 397 -8.34 30.48 -0.18
C ARG A 397 -6.89 30.98 -0.11
N ARG A 398 -6.63 32.21 -0.56
CA ARG A 398 -5.27 32.75 -0.81
C ARG A 398 -4.33 32.93 0.40
N THR A 399 -4.68 32.57 1.65
CA THR A 399 -4.04 33.21 2.83
C THR A 399 -3.58 32.31 4.01
N ALA A 400 -3.57 30.98 3.93
CA ALA A 400 -3.21 30.17 5.13
C ALA A 400 -1.99 29.23 5.00
N LEU A 401 -1.46 28.98 3.80
CA LEU A 401 -0.43 27.93 3.60
C LEU A 401 1.01 28.48 3.51
N GLY A 402 1.20 29.79 3.71
CA GLY A 402 2.50 30.47 3.50
C GLY A 402 3.23 30.97 4.76
N GLN A 403 2.75 30.68 5.98
CA GLN A 403 3.34 31.24 7.20
C GLN A 403 3.98 30.22 8.16
N VAL A 404 4.18 28.96 7.76
CA VAL A 404 4.90 27.99 8.61
C VAL A 404 6.07 27.39 7.83
N ALA A 405 7.07 28.24 7.60
CA ALA A 405 8.44 27.87 7.28
C ALA A 405 9.36 29.06 7.60
N ALA A 406 9.70 29.19 8.88
CA ALA A 406 10.93 29.81 9.37
C ALA A 406 11.53 28.85 10.40
#